data_AF-A0A7C3M6E4-F1
#
_entry.id   AF-A0A7C3M6E4-F1
#
_cell.length_a   1.000
_cell.length_b   1.000
_cell.length_c   1.000
_cell.angle_alpha   90.00
_cell.angle_beta   90.00
_cell.angle_gamma   90.00
#
_symmetry.space_group_name_H-M   'P 1'
#
loop_
_entity.id
_entity.type
_entity.pdbx_description
1 polymer ?
#
loop_
_entity_poly.entity_id
_entity_poly.type
_entity_poly.pdbx_seq_one_letter_code
_entity_poly.pdbx_strand_id
1 'polypeptide(L)' 'MVELEILKERRDIAYSYLESCRLCPRECGVNRLRGEKGVCGVDARLWVSSYGPHY' A
#
# COMPACT_ATOMS: atom_id res chain seq x y z
N MET A 1 -23.33 -6.49 -0.39
CA MET A 1 -22.15 -7.19 -0.95
C MET A 1 -21.30 -6.15 -1.64
N VAL A 2 -19.98 -6.12 -1.40
CA VAL A 2 -19.08 -5.23 -2.15
C VAL A 2 -18.75 -5.90 -3.48
N GLU A 3 -18.88 -5.16 -4.58
CA GLU A 3 -18.56 -5.66 -5.92
C GLU A 3 -17.05 -5.82 -6.12
N LEU A 4 -16.65 -6.87 -6.84
CA LEU A 4 -15.23 -7.15 -7.13
C LEU A 4 -14.53 -6.01 -7.86
N GLU A 5 -15.26 -5.29 -8.72
CA GLU A 5 -14.68 -4.21 -9.51
C GLU A 5 -14.25 -3.03 -8.63
N ILE A 6 -15.08 -2.67 -7.65
CA ILE A 6 -14.77 -1.65 -6.64
C ILE A 6 -13.49 -2.02 -5.86
N LEU A 7 -13.28 -3.31 -5.57
CA LEU A 7 -12.09 -3.77 -4.86
C LEU A 7 -10.83 -3.69 -5.73
N LYS A 8 -10.93 -3.95 -7.04
CA LYS A 8 -9.79 -3.77 -7.97
C LYS A 8 -9.40 -2.31 -8.09
N GLU A 9 -10.39 -1.42 -8.26
CA GLU A 9 -10.13 0.02 -8.37
C GLU A 9 -9.45 0.55 -7.10
N ARG A 10 -9.95 0.16 -5.91
CA ARG A 10 -9.33 0.52 -4.63
C ARG A 10 -7.91 -0.02 -4.50
N ARG A 11 -7.66 -1.25 -4.95
CA ARG A 11 -6.30 -1.83 -4.98
C ARG A 11 -5.39 -0.97 -5.86
N ASP A 12 -5.84 -0.61 -7.06
CA ASP A 12 -5.00 0.11 -8.02
C ASP A 12 -4.65 1.52 -7.51
N ILE A 13 -5.62 2.22 -6.91
CA ILE A 13 -5.38 3.48 -6.21
C ILE A 13 -4.36 3.29 -5.08
N ALA A 14 -4.54 2.28 -4.22
CA ALA A 14 -3.61 1.99 -3.13
C ALA A 14 -2.19 1.70 -3.62
N TYR A 15 -2.04 0.96 -4.74
CA TYR A 15 -0.75 0.66 -5.36
C TYR A 15 -0.10 1.89 -5.98
N SER A 16 -0.86 2.85 -6.54
CA SER A 16 -0.29 4.07 -7.11
C SER A 16 0.47 4.92 -6.07
N TYR A 17 0.00 4.93 -4.81
CA TYR A 17 0.71 5.62 -3.72
C TYR A 17 2.09 5.01 -3.41
N LEU A 18 2.37 3.78 -3.86
CA LEU A 18 3.66 3.12 -3.64
C LEU A 18 4.77 3.67 -4.55
N GLU A 19 4.45 4.40 -5.62
CA GLU A 19 5.44 5.07 -6.48
C GLU A 19 6.13 6.25 -5.79
N SER A 20 5.44 6.90 -4.85
CA SER A 20 6.01 7.91 -3.94
C SER A 20 5.38 7.77 -2.55
N CYS A 21 5.90 6.82 -1.77
CA CYS A 21 5.23 6.39 -0.55
C CYS A 21 5.27 7.46 0.57
N ARG A 22 4.09 8.00 0.88
CA ARG A 22 3.83 8.96 1.98
C ARG A 22 2.80 8.47 2.99
N LEU A 23 2.56 7.16 3.06
CA LEU A 23 1.51 6.57 3.91
C LEU A 23 1.80 6.66 5.41
N CYS A 24 3.04 6.94 5.82
CA CYS A 24 3.41 7.14 7.21
C CYS A 24 3.80 8.60 7.46
N PRO A 25 3.72 9.10 8.70
CA PRO A 25 4.04 10.50 9.05
C PRO A 25 5.46 10.97 8.70
N ARG A 26 6.34 10.05 8.32
CA ARG A 26 7.73 10.37 7.91
C ARG A 26 7.86 10.78 6.46
N GLU A 27 6.83 10.53 5.64
CA GLU A 27 6.74 10.96 4.23
C GLU A 27 8.01 10.71 3.39
N CYS A 28 8.63 9.53 3.52
CA CYS A 28 9.93 9.27 2.87
C CYS A 28 9.94 9.37 1.35
N GLY A 29 8.78 9.26 0.68
CA GLY A 29 8.65 9.49 -0.77
C GLY A 29 9.31 8.45 -1.69
N VAL A 30 9.92 7.40 -1.13
CA VAL A 30 10.59 6.33 -1.91
C VAL A 30 9.63 5.58 -2.82
N ASN A 31 10.16 5.05 -3.92
CA ASN A 31 9.41 4.23 -4.86
C ASN A 31 9.50 2.74 -4.46
N ARG A 32 8.45 2.26 -3.78
CA ARG A 32 8.38 0.87 -3.33
C ARG A 32 8.26 -0.13 -4.48
N LEU A 33 7.65 0.27 -5.60
CA LEU A 33 7.50 -0.58 -6.79
C LEU A 33 8.86 -0.92 -7.43
N ARG A 34 9.87 -0.06 -7.24
CA ARG A 34 11.27 -0.32 -7.63
C ARG A 34 12.09 -1.07 -6.59
N GLY A 35 11.47 -1.47 -5.47
CA GLY A 35 12.15 -2.15 -4.37
C GLY A 35 12.87 -1.22 -3.41
N GLU A 36 12.69 0.10 -3.52
CA GLU A 36 13.31 1.05 -2.59
C GLU A 36 12.67 0.92 -1.20
N LYS A 37 13.49 1.07 -0.17
CA LYS A 37 13.07 0.96 1.23
C LYS A 37 13.26 2.29 1.92
N GLY A 38 12.18 2.77 2.54
CA GLY A 38 12.28 3.90 3.47
C GLY A 38 12.80 3.45 4.82
N VAL A 39 12.80 4.37 5.78
CA VAL A 39 13.18 4.10 7.18
C VAL A 39 12.33 3.01 7.86
N CYS A 40 11.16 2.67 7.32
CA CYS A 40 10.33 1.57 7.82
C CYS A 40 10.80 0.18 7.35
N GLY A 41 11.75 0.10 6.40
CA GLY A 41 12.34 -1.16 5.93
C GLY A 41 11.50 -2.00 4.98
N VAL A 42 10.31 -1.54 4.57
CA VAL A 42 9.37 -2.30 3.73
C VAL A 42 9.45 -1.88 2.26
N ASP A 43 9.35 -2.83 1.34
CA ASP A 43 9.24 -2.61 -0.12
C ASP A 43 7.79 -2.84 -0.61
N ALA A 44 7.52 -3.05 -1.91
CA ALA A 44 6.17 -3.31 -2.42
C ALA A 44 5.63 -4.72 -2.10
N ARG A 45 6.45 -5.64 -1.57
CA ARG A 45 6.04 -7.01 -1.17
C ARG A 45 5.64 -7.02 0.30
N LEU A 46 4.72 -6.12 0.64
CA LEU A 46 4.25 -5.94 2.03
C LEU A 46 3.52 -7.21 2.50
N TRP A 47 3.65 -7.52 3.78
CA TRP A 47 2.95 -8.64 4.41
C TRP A 47 1.70 -8.14 5.12
N VAL A 48 0.57 -8.78 4.88
CA VAL A 48 -0.66 -8.53 5.64
C VAL A 48 -0.58 -9.35 6.93
N SER A 49 -0.40 -8.67 8.07
CA SER A 49 -0.34 -9.34 9.38
C SER A 49 -1.70 -9.86 9.84
N SER A 50 -2.78 -9.19 9.44
CA SER A 50 -4.15 -9.51 9.84
C SER A 50 -5.15 -8.84 8.89
N TYR A 51 -6.27 -9.51 8.64
CA TYR A 51 -7.44 -8.93 7.98
C TYR A 51 -8.72 -9.45 8.65
N GLY A 52 -9.74 -8.61 8.75
CA GLY A 52 -11.00 -8.99 9.36
C GLY A 52 -12.09 -7.95 9.09
N PRO A 53 -13.36 -8.34 9.20
CA PRO A 53 -14.47 -7.40 9.11
C PRO A 53 -14.40 -6.38 10.27
N HIS A 54 -14.59 -5.11 9.94
CA HIS A 54 -14.93 -4.06 10.90
C HIS A 54 -16.44 -3.86 10.82
N TYR A 55 -17.15 -4.11 11.93
CA TYR A 55 -18.59 -3.96 12.05
C TYR A 55 -18.97 -2.59 12.62
#